data_AF-A0A4P9J9H2-F1
#
_entry.id   AF-A0A4P9J9H2-F1
#
_cell.length_a   1.000
_cell.length_b   1.000
_cell.length_c   1.000
_cell.angle_alpha   90.00
_cell.angle_beta   90.00
_cell.angle_gamma   90.00
#
_symmetry.space_group_name_H-M   'P 1'
#
loop_
_entity.id
_entity.type
_entity.pdbx_description
1 polymer ?
#
loop_
_entity_poly.entity_id
_entity_poly.type
_entity_poly.pdbx_seq_one_letter_code
_entity_poly.pdbx_strand_id
1 'polypeptide(L)'
;MHASPSDPTGQHASSSPTAEDAVRYEERLRPGWWIWVVALMIAGLSVLVFVPIGLEVGLGAAVVVFLVIAVLLRVSTPAIVVTDRTLRVGRAGIDRRYVGAVTGYRGEDATYQRGPALHGLAYMCLRGWIDPVVRIQITDERDRTPYWLTSTRHPEQLVAALGGTMARDAEGARDDAR
;
A
#
# COMPACT_ATOMS: atom_id res chain seq x y z
N MET A 1 2.78 19.09 63.71
CA MET A 1 1.80 19.68 62.78
C MET A 1 2.46 19.79 61.41
N HIS A 2 1.81 19.20 60.41
CA HIS A 2 2.00 19.31 58.96
C HIS A 2 3.34 18.92 58.31
N ALA A 3 3.36 17.71 57.74
CA ALA A 3 3.88 17.47 56.40
C ALA A 3 2.84 16.64 55.63
N SER A 4 2.53 17.12 54.42
CA SER A 4 1.50 16.66 53.49
C SER A 4 1.95 15.42 52.67
N PRO A 5 1.06 14.80 51.87
CA PRO A 5 1.10 13.41 51.45
C PRO A 5 1.99 13.18 50.22
N SER A 6 2.63 12.01 50.15
CA SER A 6 3.28 11.51 48.93
C SER A 6 2.26 10.84 48.02
N ASP A 7 2.28 11.28 46.76
CA ASP A 7 1.50 10.81 45.62
C ASP A 7 1.39 9.29 45.46
N PRO A 8 0.25 8.78 44.94
CA PRO A 8 0.20 7.47 44.31
C PRO A 8 0.84 7.59 42.92
N THR A 9 2.02 7.00 42.75
CA THR A 9 2.63 6.85 41.42
C THR A 9 1.68 6.07 40.52
N GLY A 10 1.09 6.78 39.56
CA GLY A 10 0.38 6.21 38.44
C GLY A 10 1.29 5.23 37.73
N GLN A 11 0.99 3.94 37.87
CA GLN A 11 1.45 2.93 36.95
C GLN A 11 0.89 3.30 35.57
N HIS A 12 1.73 3.92 34.75
CA HIS A 12 1.60 3.81 33.30
C HIS A 12 1.68 2.31 32.99
N ALA A 13 0.51 1.67 32.90
CA ALA A 13 0.37 0.38 32.27
C ALA A 13 0.85 0.56 30.82
N SER A 14 2.12 0.28 30.59
CA SER A 14 2.66 -0.02 29.27
C SER A 14 1.87 -1.23 28.77
N SER A 15 0.81 -0.98 28.01
CA SER A 15 0.07 -2.00 27.30
C SER A 15 1.00 -2.63 26.29
N SER A 16 1.67 -3.71 26.69
CA SER A 16 2.28 -4.68 25.79
C SER A 16 1.26 -5.00 24.69
N PRO A 17 1.62 -4.98 23.40
CA PRO A 17 0.68 -5.35 22.36
C PRO A 17 0.19 -6.76 22.66
N THR A 18 -1.10 -6.89 22.99
CA THR A 18 -1.76 -8.17 23.21
C THR A 18 -1.44 -9.04 22.00
N ALA A 19 -1.03 -10.30 22.21
CA ALA A 19 -0.67 -11.25 21.15
C ALA A 19 -1.75 -11.43 20.04
N GLU A 20 -2.93 -10.86 20.26
CA GLU A 20 -4.05 -10.76 19.34
C GLU A 20 -3.87 -9.77 18.16
N ASP A 21 -2.88 -8.88 18.21
CA ASP A 21 -2.60 -7.90 17.15
C ASP A 21 -1.28 -8.20 16.39
N ALA A 22 -0.86 -9.47 16.41
CA ALA A 22 0.35 -9.91 15.74
C ALA A 22 0.27 -9.61 14.23
N VAL A 23 1.17 -8.76 13.74
CA VAL A 23 1.29 -8.42 12.33
C VAL A 23 1.85 -9.63 11.58
N ARG A 24 1.03 -10.23 10.72
CA ARG A 24 1.41 -11.35 9.85
C ARG A 24 2.19 -10.88 8.63
N TYR A 25 1.87 -9.68 8.15
CA TYR A 25 2.50 -9.10 6.98
C TYR A 25 2.40 -7.57 7.02
N GLU A 26 3.51 -6.88 6.81
CA GLU A 26 3.54 -5.43 6.56
C GLU A 26 4.38 -5.15 5.32
N GLU A 27 3.78 -4.50 4.32
CA GLU A 27 4.51 -3.95 3.17
C GLU A 27 4.20 -2.47 2.99
N ARG A 28 5.24 -1.64 2.92
CA ARG A 28 5.12 -0.25 2.50
C ARG A 28 5.44 -0.13 1.01
N LEU A 29 4.49 0.36 0.22
CA LEU A 29 4.62 0.49 -1.23
C LEU A 29 5.42 1.73 -1.61
N ARG A 30 6.69 1.81 -1.18
CA ARG A 30 7.58 2.94 -1.44
C ARG A 30 7.75 3.21 -2.93
N PRO A 31 7.99 4.46 -3.36
CA PRO A 31 8.31 4.78 -4.76
C PRO A 31 9.53 3.99 -5.26
N GLY A 32 9.48 3.50 -6.50
CA GLY A 32 10.65 2.93 -7.17
C GLY A 32 11.73 3.99 -7.42
N TRP A 33 12.98 3.56 -7.55
CA TRP A 33 14.12 4.48 -7.73
C TRP A 33 13.97 5.37 -8.99
N TRP A 34 13.40 4.85 -10.07
CA TRP A 34 13.16 5.57 -11.32
C TRP A 34 12.21 6.78 -11.16
N ILE A 35 11.31 6.77 -10.17
CA ILE A 35 10.41 7.89 -9.90
C ILE A 35 11.19 9.10 -9.39
N TRP A 36 12.27 8.88 -8.63
CA TRP A 36 13.14 9.95 -8.19
C TRP A 36 13.89 10.59 -9.36
N VAL A 37 14.23 9.80 -10.38
CA VAL A 37 14.80 10.30 -11.64
C VAL A 37 13.77 11.18 -12.37
N VAL A 38 12.51 10.72 -12.49
CA VAL A 38 11.43 11.52 -13.10
C VAL A 38 11.16 12.80 -12.29
N ALA A 39 11.15 12.73 -10.96
CA ALA A 39 11.00 13.89 -10.09
C ALA A 39 12.12 14.91 -10.32
N LEU A 40 13.37 14.44 -10.46
CA LEU A 40 14.52 15.28 -10.77
C LEU A 40 14.41 15.91 -12.16
N MET A 41 13.91 15.17 -13.16
CA MET A 41 13.67 15.69 -14.51
C MET A 41 12.60 16.80 -14.50
N ILE A 42 11.49 16.60 -13.79
CA ILE A 42 10.43 17.61 -13.66
C ILE A 42 10.97 18.86 -12.94
N ALA A 43 11.74 18.67 -11.87
CA ALA A 43 12.41 19.77 -11.17
C ALA A 43 13.38 20.52 -12.10
N GLY A 44 14.21 19.81 -12.87
CA GLY A 44 15.11 20.42 -13.85
C GLY A 44 14.37 21.19 -14.94
N LEU A 45 13.21 20.69 -15.38
CA LEU A 45 12.36 21.39 -16.35
C LEU A 45 11.85 22.73 -15.82
N SER A 46 11.62 22.85 -14.51
CA SER A 46 11.23 24.13 -13.91
C SER A 46 12.33 25.19 -14.05
N VAL A 47 13.62 24.80 -14.07
CA VAL A 47 14.72 25.75 -14.34
C VAL A 47 14.48 26.45 -15.67
N LEU A 48 14.18 25.70 -16.74
CA LEU A 48 13.96 26.26 -18.08
C LEU A 48 12.82 27.29 -18.13
N VAL A 49 11.78 27.07 -17.32
CA VAL A 49 10.63 28.00 -17.22
C VAL A 49 11.03 29.32 -16.55
N PHE A 50 11.93 29.27 -15.56
CA PHE A 50 12.32 30.43 -14.74
C PHE A 50 13.66 31.07 -15.16
N VAL A 51 14.41 30.48 -16.11
CA VAL A 51 15.64 31.07 -16.69
C VAL A 51 15.47 32.53 -17.14
N PRO A 52 14.37 32.95 -17.81
CA PRO A 52 14.21 34.34 -18.25
C PRO A 52 14.20 35.37 -17.11
N ILE A 53 13.84 34.94 -15.89
CA ILE A 53 13.81 35.78 -14.69
C ILE A 53 15.19 35.80 -14.01
N GLY A 54 15.93 34.70 -14.11
CA GLY A 54 17.30 34.57 -13.62
C GLY A 54 17.64 33.12 -13.26
N LEU A 55 18.91 32.75 -13.45
CA LEU A 55 19.38 31.39 -13.17
C LEU A 55 19.23 30.99 -11.70
N GLU A 56 19.53 31.92 -10.78
CA GLU A 56 19.33 31.78 -9.32
C GLU A 56 17.87 31.40 -8.99
N VAL A 57 16.91 32.09 -9.61
CA VAL A 57 15.47 31.87 -9.41
C VAL A 57 15.06 30.51 -9.98
N GLY A 58 15.59 30.13 -11.14
CA GLY A 58 15.35 28.82 -11.73
C GLY A 58 15.87 27.65 -10.88
N LEU A 59 17.08 27.78 -10.34
CA LEU A 59 17.64 26.78 -9.42
C LEU A 59 16.82 26.68 -8.12
N GLY A 60 16.43 27.82 -7.54
CA GLY A 60 15.55 27.86 -6.37
C GLY A 60 14.21 27.18 -6.63
N ALA A 61 13.57 27.47 -7.77
CA ALA A 61 12.32 26.83 -8.17
C ALA A 61 12.47 25.31 -8.32
N ALA A 62 13.55 24.84 -8.93
CA ALA A 62 13.82 23.40 -9.08
C ALA A 62 13.95 22.69 -7.73
N VAL A 63 14.66 23.28 -6.77
CA VAL A 63 14.77 22.73 -5.41
C VAL A 63 13.39 22.66 -4.75
N VAL A 64 12.59 23.73 -4.83
CA VAL A 64 11.24 23.75 -4.25
C VAL A 64 10.34 22.70 -4.91
N VAL A 65 10.31 22.63 -6.24
CA VAL A 65 9.52 21.63 -6.98
C VAL A 65 9.95 20.22 -6.60
N PHE A 66 11.25 19.94 -6.56
CA PHE A 66 11.76 18.64 -6.14
C PHE A 66 11.34 18.29 -4.71
N LEU A 67 11.48 19.23 -3.76
CA LEU A 67 11.07 19.02 -2.37
C LEU A 67 9.56 18.75 -2.25
N VAL A 68 8.73 19.50 -2.98
CA VAL A 68 7.28 19.29 -3.02
C VAL A 68 6.95 17.90 -3.55
N ILE A 69 7.56 17.49 -4.68
CA ILE A 69 7.37 16.14 -5.23
C ILE A 69 7.86 15.07 -4.24
N ALA A 70 9.02 15.27 -3.62
CA ALA A 70 9.59 14.34 -2.64
C ALA A 70 8.68 14.15 -1.42
N VAL A 71 8.10 15.24 -0.91
CA VAL A 71 7.14 15.21 0.21
C VAL A 71 5.86 14.49 -0.22
N LEU A 72 5.30 14.82 -1.39
CA LEU A 72 4.10 14.17 -1.93
C LEU A 72 4.31 12.65 -2.11
N LEU A 73 5.44 12.23 -2.67
CA LEU A 73 5.78 10.82 -2.84
C LEU A 73 5.94 10.09 -1.49
N ARG A 74 6.52 10.76 -0.49
CA ARG A 74 6.68 10.19 0.85
C ARG A 74 5.34 10.03 1.57
N VAL A 75 4.51 11.08 1.58
CA VAL A 75 3.20 11.07 2.27
C VAL A 75 2.20 10.15 1.58
N SER A 76 2.26 10.04 0.25
CA SER A 76 1.34 9.18 -0.51
C SER A 76 1.70 7.69 -0.47
N THR A 77 2.75 7.27 0.27
CA THR A 77 3.18 5.86 0.38
C THR A 77 2.17 5.07 1.22
N PRO A 78 1.36 4.19 0.60
CA PRO A 78 0.41 3.37 1.32
C PRO A 78 1.13 2.18 1.96
N ALA A 79 0.56 1.67 3.05
CA ALA A 79 0.98 0.43 3.67
C ALA A 79 -0.11 -0.63 3.51
N ILE A 80 0.31 -1.86 3.27
CA ILE A 80 -0.53 -3.06 3.39
C ILE A 80 -0.15 -3.68 4.72
N VAL A 81 -1.13 -3.86 5.60
CA VAL A 81 -0.94 -4.49 6.91
C VAL A 81 -1.98 -5.61 7.03
N VAL A 82 -1.49 -6.81 7.28
CA VAL A 82 -2.32 -7.98 7.56
C VAL A 82 -2.03 -8.39 9.00
N THR A 83 -3.06 -8.40 9.82
CA THR A 83 -3.02 -8.98 11.17
C THR A 83 -3.85 -10.28 11.19
N ASP A 84 -3.97 -10.91 12.34
CA ASP A 84 -4.84 -12.09 12.49
C ASP A 84 -6.34 -11.74 12.37
N ARG A 85 -6.74 -10.49 12.60
CA ARG A 85 -8.15 -10.06 12.59
C ARG A 85 -8.48 -9.03 11.53
N THR A 86 -7.53 -8.24 11.06
CA THR A 86 -7.81 -7.15 10.13
C THR A 86 -6.88 -7.17 8.94
N LEU A 87 -7.41 -6.72 7.81
CA LEU A 87 -6.67 -6.42 6.60
C LEU A 87 -6.81 -4.93 6.34
N ARG A 88 -5.67 -4.24 6.25
CA ARG A 88 -5.60 -2.84 5.87
C ARG A 88 -4.80 -2.69 4.59
N VAL A 89 -5.40 -2.04 3.61
CA VAL A 89 -4.78 -1.71 2.32
C VAL A 89 -4.86 -0.21 2.13
N GLY A 90 -3.74 0.47 2.34
CA GLY A 90 -3.67 1.94 2.27
C GLY A 90 -4.59 2.60 3.29
N ARG A 91 -5.68 3.20 2.80
CA ARG A 91 -6.68 3.90 3.63
C ARG A 91 -7.88 3.03 4.00
N ALA A 92 -8.10 1.91 3.32
CA ALA A 92 -9.21 1.00 3.60
C ALA A 92 -8.77 -0.07 4.59
N GLY A 93 -9.64 -0.39 5.55
CA GLY A 93 -9.45 -1.46 6.53
C GLY A 93 -10.72 -2.28 6.66
N ILE A 94 -10.58 -3.59 6.71
CA ILE A 94 -11.68 -4.55 6.85
C ILE A 94 -11.29 -5.67 7.80
N ASP A 95 -12.30 -6.26 8.44
CA ASP A 95 -12.15 -7.45 9.27
C ASP A 95 -11.91 -8.70 8.40
N ARG A 96 -11.00 -9.58 8.80
CA ARG A 96 -10.57 -10.75 8.03
C ARG A 96 -11.71 -11.73 7.76
N ARG A 97 -12.74 -11.74 8.59
CA ARG A 97 -13.95 -12.55 8.36
C ARG A 97 -14.70 -12.20 7.07
N TYR A 98 -14.52 -10.98 6.55
CA TYR A 98 -15.12 -10.51 5.31
C TYR A 98 -14.18 -10.64 4.10
N VAL A 99 -12.98 -11.22 4.30
CA VAL A 99 -12.06 -11.52 3.21
C VAL A 99 -12.42 -12.89 2.65
N GLY A 100 -12.85 -12.92 1.39
CA GLY A 100 -13.15 -14.14 0.65
C GLY A 100 -11.92 -14.68 -0.09
N ALA A 101 -12.13 -15.11 -1.34
CA ALA A 101 -11.05 -15.62 -2.17
C ALA A 101 -9.98 -14.55 -2.44
N VAL A 102 -8.71 -14.93 -2.27
CA VAL A 102 -7.55 -14.09 -2.56
C VAL A 102 -6.73 -14.72 -3.67
N THR A 103 -6.46 -13.95 -4.73
CA THR A 103 -5.70 -14.43 -5.88
C THR A 103 -4.65 -13.43 -6.30
N GLY A 104 -3.39 -13.89 -6.40
CA GLY A 104 -2.27 -13.10 -6.89
C GLY A 104 -2.03 -13.27 -8.39
N TYR A 105 -1.73 -12.18 -9.08
CA TYR A 105 -1.49 -12.11 -10.52
C TYR A 105 -0.16 -11.38 -10.80
N ARG A 106 0.54 -11.81 -11.87
CA ARG A 106 1.81 -11.23 -12.33
C ARG A 106 1.78 -11.03 -13.85
N GLY A 107 2.64 -10.14 -14.36
CA GLY A 107 2.81 -9.95 -15.80
C GLY A 107 1.52 -9.51 -16.49
N GLU A 108 1.20 -10.15 -17.61
CA GLU A 108 0.03 -9.82 -18.43
C GLU A 108 -1.29 -10.00 -17.68
N ASP A 109 -1.41 -11.01 -16.81
CA ASP A 109 -2.61 -11.22 -16.00
C ASP A 109 -2.83 -10.06 -15.03
N ALA A 110 -1.74 -9.51 -14.47
CA ALA A 110 -1.83 -8.35 -13.60
C ALA A 110 -2.30 -7.11 -14.37
N THR A 111 -1.83 -6.93 -15.61
CA THR A 111 -2.30 -5.86 -16.50
C THR A 111 -3.77 -6.04 -16.86
N TYR A 112 -4.20 -7.26 -17.14
CA TYR A 112 -5.59 -7.59 -17.44
C TYR A 112 -6.54 -7.24 -16.28
N GLN A 113 -6.16 -7.59 -15.04
CA GLN A 113 -6.94 -7.26 -13.84
C GLN A 113 -7.03 -5.75 -13.56
N ARG A 114 -5.99 -4.98 -13.93
CA ARG A 114 -5.97 -3.51 -13.78
C ARG A 114 -6.78 -2.78 -14.83
N GLY A 115 -7.00 -3.41 -15.99
CA GLY A 115 -7.67 -2.79 -17.13
C GLY A 115 -8.98 -3.50 -17.44
N PRO A 116 -9.03 -4.37 -18.46
CA PRO A 116 -10.29 -4.96 -18.96
C PRO A 116 -11.14 -5.69 -17.91
N ALA A 117 -10.53 -6.35 -16.92
CA ALA A 117 -11.26 -7.10 -15.90
C ALA A 117 -11.69 -6.25 -14.69
N LEU A 118 -11.36 -4.96 -14.69
CA LEU A 118 -11.57 -4.08 -13.56
C LEU A 118 -13.05 -3.71 -13.40
N HIS A 119 -13.58 -3.93 -12.21
CA HIS A 119 -14.95 -3.60 -11.86
C HIS A 119 -15.02 -2.18 -11.28
N GLY A 120 -15.96 -1.35 -11.74
CA GLY A 120 -16.06 0.06 -11.32
C GLY A 120 -16.42 0.31 -9.84
N LEU A 121 -16.73 -0.75 -9.09
CA LEU A 121 -17.02 -0.69 -7.64
C LEU A 121 -15.88 -1.26 -6.80
N ALA A 122 -14.84 -1.80 -7.43
CA ALA A 122 -13.71 -2.36 -6.73
C ALA A 122 -12.90 -1.25 -6.06
N TYR A 123 -12.45 -1.50 -4.84
CA TYR A 123 -11.48 -0.62 -4.20
C TYR A 123 -10.10 -0.86 -4.80
N MET A 124 -9.42 0.21 -5.20
CA MET A 124 -8.13 0.12 -5.87
C MET A 124 -7.05 0.80 -5.05
N CYS A 125 -5.99 0.05 -4.74
CA CYS A 125 -4.74 0.57 -4.20
C CYS A 125 -3.60 0.11 -5.10
N LEU A 126 -3.57 0.67 -6.31
CA LEU A 126 -2.58 0.37 -7.33
C LEU A 126 -1.42 1.36 -7.29
N ARG A 127 -0.22 0.89 -7.64
CA ARG A 127 0.97 1.73 -7.82
C ARG A 127 1.60 1.43 -9.17
N GLY A 128 1.71 2.46 -10.00
CA GLY A 128 2.20 2.35 -11.38
C GLY A 128 3.67 1.92 -11.52
N TRP A 129 4.38 1.75 -10.41
CA TRP A 129 5.76 1.27 -10.35
C TRP A 129 5.90 -0.11 -9.71
N ILE A 130 4.79 -0.80 -9.47
CA ILE A 130 4.74 -2.15 -8.94
C ILE A 130 3.86 -2.95 -9.88
N ASP A 131 4.41 -3.98 -10.52
CA ASP A 131 3.70 -4.73 -11.57
C ASP A 131 2.73 -5.79 -11.05
N PRO A 132 3.04 -6.59 -10.00
CA PRO A 132 2.10 -7.58 -9.50
C PRO A 132 0.86 -6.97 -8.86
N VAL A 133 -0.26 -7.70 -8.89
CA VAL A 133 -1.49 -7.36 -8.15
C VAL A 133 -2.04 -8.54 -7.41
N VAL A 134 -2.73 -8.25 -6.32
CA VAL A 134 -3.53 -9.23 -5.59
C VAL A 134 -4.98 -8.73 -5.57
N ARG A 135 -5.88 -9.61 -6.00
CA ARG A 135 -7.33 -9.42 -5.94
C ARG A 135 -7.83 -10.10 -4.67
N ILE A 136 -8.56 -9.36 -3.86
CA ILE A 136 -9.06 -9.79 -2.55
C ILE A 136 -10.58 -9.64 -2.60
N GLN A 137 -11.32 -10.74 -2.66
CA GLN A 137 -12.78 -10.70 -2.64
C GLN A 137 -13.28 -10.20 -1.29
N ILE A 138 -14.32 -9.36 -1.32
CA ILE A 138 -15.02 -8.90 -0.12
C ILE A 138 -16.37 -9.60 -0.05
N THR A 139 -16.68 -10.20 1.10
CA THR A 139 -17.90 -10.98 1.33
C THR A 139 -18.89 -10.28 2.27
N ASP A 140 -18.63 -9.03 2.65
CA ASP A 140 -19.58 -8.24 3.45
C ASP A 140 -20.79 -7.83 2.61
N GLU A 141 -21.96 -8.38 2.94
CA GLU A 141 -23.23 -8.09 2.26
C GLU A 141 -23.64 -6.61 2.36
N ARG A 142 -23.13 -5.88 3.37
CA ARG A 142 -23.40 -4.45 3.54
C ARG A 142 -22.50 -3.58 2.67
N ASP A 143 -21.40 -4.13 2.16
CA ASP A 143 -20.47 -3.44 1.29
C ASP A 143 -20.82 -3.72 -0.18
N ARG A 144 -20.90 -2.66 -0.99
CA ARG A 144 -21.10 -2.79 -2.44
C ARG A 144 -19.80 -3.06 -3.19
N THR A 145 -18.65 -2.95 -2.52
CA THR A 145 -17.35 -3.22 -3.12
C THR A 145 -17.12 -4.73 -3.22
N PRO A 146 -17.14 -5.31 -4.43
CA PRO A 146 -17.08 -6.78 -4.58
C PRO A 146 -15.69 -7.36 -4.29
N TYR A 147 -14.65 -6.56 -4.50
CA TYR A 147 -13.26 -6.95 -4.25
C TYR A 147 -12.37 -5.72 -4.14
N TRP A 148 -11.22 -5.91 -3.50
CA TRP A 148 -10.11 -4.97 -3.50
C TRP A 148 -9.03 -5.44 -4.48
N LEU A 149 -8.40 -4.52 -5.18
CA LEU A 149 -7.27 -4.78 -6.05
C LEU A 149 -6.07 -3.94 -5.59
N THR A 150 -4.99 -4.60 -5.18
CA THR A 150 -3.82 -3.91 -4.64
C THR A 150 -2.52 -4.36 -5.31
N SER A 151 -1.62 -3.42 -5.55
CA SER A 151 -0.25 -3.73 -5.99
C SER A 151 0.62 -4.10 -4.80
N THR A 152 1.46 -5.12 -4.95
CA THR A 152 2.42 -5.58 -3.92
C THR A 152 3.69 -6.06 -4.60
N ARG A 153 4.85 -5.83 -3.98
CA ARG A 153 6.14 -6.37 -4.48
C ARG A 153 6.32 -7.84 -4.14
N HIS A 154 5.60 -8.32 -3.12
CA HIS A 154 5.68 -9.67 -2.62
C HIS A 154 4.29 -10.33 -2.65
N PRO A 155 3.70 -10.53 -3.84
CA PRO A 155 2.35 -11.08 -3.97
C PRO A 155 2.24 -12.47 -3.33
N GLU A 156 3.27 -13.31 -3.41
CA GLU A 156 3.27 -14.65 -2.80
C GLU A 156 3.12 -14.56 -1.27
N GLN A 157 3.82 -13.61 -0.64
CA GLN A 157 3.76 -13.43 0.81
C GLN A 157 2.40 -12.89 1.25
N LEU A 158 1.85 -11.92 0.51
CA LEU A 158 0.54 -11.34 0.81
C LEU A 158 -0.58 -12.39 0.65
N VAL A 159 -0.53 -13.15 -0.44
CA VAL A 159 -1.47 -14.23 -0.72
C VAL A 159 -1.37 -15.32 0.34
N ALA A 160 -0.16 -15.75 0.72
CA ALA A 160 0.05 -16.72 1.79
C ALA A 160 -0.47 -16.23 3.14
N ALA A 161 -0.24 -14.96 3.49
CA ALA A 161 -0.74 -14.38 4.74
C ALA A 161 -2.29 -14.34 4.81
N LEU A 162 -2.93 -14.22 3.65
CA LEU A 162 -4.39 -14.21 3.51
C LEU A 162 -5.00 -15.61 3.22
N GLY A 163 -4.17 -16.64 3.01
CA GLY A 163 -4.62 -18.00 2.70
C GLY A 163 -5.14 -18.18 1.27
N GLY A 164 -4.68 -17.36 0.32
CA GLY A 164 -5.03 -17.45 -1.10
C GLY A 164 -4.06 -18.27 -1.94
N THR A 165 -4.17 -18.15 -3.27
CA THR A 165 -3.27 -18.80 -4.24
C THR A 165 -2.83 -17.84 -5.36
N MET A 166 -1.70 -18.14 -6.02
CA MET A 166 -1.32 -17.43 -7.24
C MET A 166 -2.07 -18.03 -8.44
N ALA A 167 -2.42 -17.20 -9.41
CA ALA A 167 -3.18 -17.63 -10.59
C ALA A 167 -2.49 -18.76 -11.38
N ARG A 168 -1.15 -18.70 -11.51
CA ARG A 168 -0.36 -19.74 -12.18
C ARG A 168 -0.41 -21.10 -11.48
N ASP A 169 -0.46 -21.10 -10.15
CA ASP A 169 -0.51 -22.32 -9.35
C ASP A 169 -1.89 -23.02 -9.52
N ALA A 170 -2.95 -22.22 -9.68
CA ALA A 170 -4.30 -22.71 -9.91
C ALA A 170 -4.51 -23.32 -11.31
N GLU A 171 -3.76 -22.86 -12.31
CA GLU A 171 -3.77 -23.41 -13.66
C GLU A 171 -3.01 -24.74 -13.73
N GLY A 172 -1.79 -24.80 -13.16
CA GLY A 172 -1.01 -26.04 -13.12
C GLY A 172 -1.75 -27.19 -12.41
N ALA A 173 -2.44 -26.89 -11.30
CA ALA A 173 -3.24 -27.89 -10.58
C ALA A 173 -4.44 -28.44 -11.38
N ARG A 174 -4.93 -27.72 -12.40
CA ARG A 174 -6.04 -28.17 -13.26
C ARG A 174 -5.56 -29.05 -14.40
N ASP A 175 -4.35 -28.80 -14.90
CA ASP A 175 -3.74 -29.60 -15.97
C ASP A 175 -3.27 -30.96 -15.44
N ASP A 176 -2.73 -31.04 -14.22
CA ASP A 176 -2.33 -32.30 -13.59
C ASP A 176 -3.51 -33.23 -13.23
N ALA A 177 -4.73 -32.69 -13.17
CA ALA A 177 -5.95 -33.43 -12.84
C ALA A 177 -6.70 -33.97 -14.08
N ARG A 178 -6.20 -33.74 -15.29
CA ARG A 178 -6.75 -34.21 -16.57
C ARG A 178 -5.96 -35.38 -17.13
#